data_AF-A0A951L0G5-F1
#
_entry.id   AF-A0A951L0G5-F1
#
_cell.length_a   1.000
_cell.length_b   1.000
_cell.length_c   1.000
_cell.angle_alpha   90.00
_cell.angle_beta   90.00
_cell.angle_gamma   90.00
#
_symmetry.space_group_name_H-M   'P 1'
#
loop_
_entity.id
_entity.type
_entity.pdbx_description
1 polymer ?
#
loop_
_entity_poly.entity_id
_entity_poly.type
_entity_poly.pdbx_seq_one_letter_code
_entity_poly.pdbx_strand_id
1 'polypeptide(L)'
;GRPEYDALRSPRGALAVGSPEEVAEKILFEHELFGMDRYVGQMSVGAVAHPDVMRSIELFGTQVAPIVRAEVARRESERRAA
;
A
#
# COMPACT_ATOMS: atom_id res chain seq x y z
N GLY A 1 2.14 20.07 -8.72
CA GLY A 1 3.56 20.41 -8.49
C GLY A 1 4.12 19.56 -7.38
N ARG A 2 5.34 19.87 -6.89
CA ARG A 2 5.97 19.12 -5.80
C ARG A 2 5.18 19.17 -4.48
N PRO A 3 4.65 20.33 -4.03
CA PRO A 3 3.86 20.39 -2.80
C PRO A 3 2.59 19.53 -2.85
N GLU A 4 1.90 19.53 -3.99
CA GLU A 4 0.69 18.73 -4.17
C GLU A 4 1.01 17.23 -4.15
N TYR A 5 2.13 16.83 -4.76
CA TYR A 5 2.62 15.45 -4.70
C TYR A 5 2.93 15.05 -3.25
N ASP A 6 3.65 15.89 -2.51
CA ASP A 6 4.02 15.63 -1.11
C ASP A 6 2.77 15.51 -0.20
N ALA A 7 1.75 16.35 -0.43
CA ALA A 7 0.46 16.24 0.25
C ALA A 7 -0.28 14.94 -0.10
N LEU A 8 -0.30 14.56 -1.37
CA LEU A 8 -0.97 13.35 -1.86
C LEU A 8 -0.30 12.06 -1.37
N ARG A 9 1.02 12.03 -1.17
CA ARG A 9 1.75 10.88 -0.60
C ARG A 9 1.80 10.86 0.93
N SER A 10 1.19 11.84 1.60
CA SER A 10 1.13 11.86 3.07
C SER A 10 0.33 10.66 3.61
N PRO A 11 0.43 10.32 4.91
CA PRO A 11 -0.31 9.20 5.50
C PRO A 11 -1.83 9.26 5.26
N ARG A 12 -2.41 10.46 5.14
CA ARG A 12 -3.84 10.66 4.83
C ARG A 12 -4.16 11.06 3.38
N GLY A 13 -3.15 11.16 2.51
CA GLY A 13 -3.34 11.45 1.09
C GLY A 13 -3.90 10.25 0.30
N ALA A 14 -3.97 10.34 -1.03
CA ALA A 14 -4.53 9.27 -1.86
C ALA A 14 -3.45 8.34 -2.48
N LEU A 15 -2.18 8.73 -2.43
CA LEU A 15 -1.10 7.99 -3.10
C LEU A 15 -0.40 7.06 -2.11
N ALA A 16 -0.41 5.76 -2.44
CA ALA A 16 0.41 4.75 -1.77
C ALA A 16 1.81 4.72 -2.41
N VAL A 17 2.67 5.67 -2.04
CA VAL A 17 4.02 5.81 -2.59
C VAL A 17 4.98 6.02 -1.43
N GLY A 18 6.12 5.34 -1.43
CA GLY A 18 7.08 5.42 -0.32
C GLY A 18 7.95 4.18 -0.20
N SER A 19 8.47 3.95 1.00
CA SER A 19 9.05 2.65 1.36
C SER A 19 7.98 1.55 1.38
N PRO A 20 8.37 0.26 1.31
CA PRO A 20 7.43 -0.85 1.43
C PRO A 20 6.59 -0.79 2.72
N GLU A 21 7.19 -0.35 3.83
CA GLU A 21 6.52 -0.17 5.12
C GLU A 21 5.48 0.95 5.06
N GLU A 22 5.84 2.12 4.51
CA GLU A 22 4.91 3.24 4.34
C GLU A 22 3.70 2.85 3.48
N VAL A 23 3.94 2.09 2.40
CA VAL A 23 2.88 1.57 1.53
C VAL A 23 2.02 0.53 2.25
N ALA A 24 2.62 -0.37 3.03
CA ALA A 24 1.87 -1.36 3.79
C ALA A 24 0.98 -0.71 4.87
N GLU A 25 1.51 0.25 5.62
CA GLU A 25 0.76 1.03 6.61
C GLU A 25 -0.41 1.76 5.97
N LYS A 26 -0.21 2.36 4.79
CA LYS A 26 -1.27 2.99 4.00
C LYS A 26 -2.41 2.03 3.69
N ILE A 27 -2.09 0.86 3.13
CA ILE A 27 -3.09 -0.14 2.74
C ILE A 27 -3.84 -0.65 3.97
N LEU A 28 -3.16 -0.86 5.10
CA LEU A 28 -3.78 -1.30 6.34
C LEU A 28 -4.70 -0.24 6.93
N PHE A 29 -4.31 1.04 6.88
CA PHE A 29 -5.15 2.16 7.27
C PHE A 29 -6.42 2.24 6.40
N GLU A 30 -6.27 2.14 5.08
CA GLU A 30 -7.41 2.13 4.15
C GLU A 30 -8.31 0.89 4.34
N HIS A 31 -7.72 -0.27 4.65
CA HIS A 31 -8.47 -1.48 4.99
C HIS A 31 -9.32 -1.30 6.25
N GLU A 32 -8.77 -0.64 7.27
CA GLU A 32 -9.52 -0.32 8.49
C GLU A 32 -10.64 0.70 8.25
N LEU A 33 -10.40 1.69 7.38
CA LEU A 33 -11.37 2.74 7.07
C LEU A 33 -12.52 2.25 6.19
N PHE A 34 -12.23 1.41 5.20
CA PHE A 34 -13.18 1.03 4.15
C PHE A 34 -13.66 -0.43 4.22
N GLY A 35 -12.97 -1.29 4.99
CA GLY A 35 -13.27 -2.72 5.04
C GLY A 35 -13.03 -3.42 3.70
N MET A 36 -12.04 -2.98 2.93
CA MET A 36 -11.77 -3.54 1.60
C MET A 36 -11.13 -4.92 1.66
N ASP A 37 -11.62 -5.89 0.89
CA ASP A 37 -11.00 -7.23 0.78
C ASP A 37 -9.96 -7.32 -0.36
N ARG A 38 -9.84 -6.27 -1.18
CA ARG A 38 -8.98 -6.24 -2.35
C ARG A 38 -8.37 -4.87 -2.57
N TYR A 39 -7.05 -4.85 -2.71
CA TYR A 39 -6.28 -3.69 -3.11
C TYR A 39 -5.80 -3.84 -4.57
N VAL A 40 -5.94 -2.78 -5.37
CA VAL A 40 -5.44 -2.72 -6.75
C VAL A 40 -4.69 -1.41 -6.94
N GLY A 41 -3.39 -1.49 -7.23
CA GLY A 41 -2.53 -0.31 -7.42
C GLY A 41 -2.10 -0.13 -8.87
N GLN A 42 -2.09 1.13 -9.35
CA GLN A 42 -1.50 1.50 -10.64
C GLN A 42 -0.08 2.02 -10.43
N MET A 43 0.92 1.29 -10.92
CA MET A 43 2.35 1.62 -10.72
C MET A 43 2.99 2.37 -11.90
N SER A 44 2.39 2.30 -13.09
CA SER A 44 2.91 2.90 -14.33
C SER A 44 2.14 4.18 -14.68
N VAL A 45 2.35 5.26 -13.91
CA VAL A 45 1.67 6.55 -14.14
C VAL A 45 2.56 7.47 -14.96
N GLY A 46 2.14 7.77 -16.20
CA GLY A 46 2.92 8.60 -17.12
C GLY A 46 4.14 7.85 -17.70
N ALA A 47 5.26 8.55 -17.88
CA ALA A 47 6.47 8.00 -18.49
C ALA A 47 7.45 7.41 -17.44
N VAL A 48 6.99 6.42 -16.67
CA VAL A 48 7.87 5.67 -15.75
C VAL A 48 8.70 4.66 -16.55
N ALA A 49 10.01 4.59 -16.30
CA ALA A 49 10.85 3.61 -16.96
C ALA A 49 10.42 2.18 -16.59
N HIS A 50 10.37 1.28 -17.58
CA HIS A 50 10.02 -0.12 -17.37
C HIS A 50 10.77 -0.81 -16.21
N PRO A 51 12.11 -0.68 -16.05
CA PRO A 51 12.80 -1.30 -14.92
C PRO A 51 12.31 -0.80 -13.54
N ASP A 52 11.90 0.47 -13.43
CA ASP A 52 11.36 1.01 -12.18
C ASP A 52 9.98 0.44 -11.87
N VAL A 53 9.14 0.23 -12.90
CA VAL A 53 7.85 -0.46 -12.74
C VAL A 53 8.07 -1.90 -12.28
N MET A 54 9.00 -2.63 -12.91
CA MET A 54 9.31 -4.01 -12.54
C MET A 54 9.84 -4.11 -11.10
N ARG A 55 10.71 -3.18 -10.69
CA ARG A 55 11.19 -3.08 -9.30
C ARG A 55 10.05 -2.78 -8.32
N SER A 56 9.12 -1.89 -8.67
CA SER A 56 7.95 -1.59 -7.82
C SER A 56 7.06 -2.83 -7.63
N ILE A 57 6.83 -3.59 -8.70
CA ILE A 57 6.10 -4.87 -8.65
C ILE A 57 6.81 -5.88 -7.75
N GLU A 58 8.14 -6.02 -7.87
CA GLU A 58 8.94 -6.92 -7.04
C GLU A 58 8.85 -6.55 -5.55
N LEU A 59 9.04 -5.27 -5.21
CA LEU A 59 8.94 -4.79 -3.83
C LEU A 59 7.52 -4.98 -3.28
N PHE A 60 6.49 -4.73 -4.09
CA PHE A 60 5.12 -4.96 -3.68
C PHE A 60 4.85 -6.44 -3.38
N GLY A 61 5.30 -7.34 -4.26
CA GLY A 61 5.09 -8.78 -4.13
C GLY A 61 5.90 -9.41 -2.99
N THR A 62 7.13 -8.95 -2.77
CA THR A 62 8.06 -9.59 -1.82
C THR A 62 8.08 -8.92 -0.44
N GLN A 63 7.65 -7.66 -0.30
CA GLN A 63 7.71 -6.93 0.97
C GLN A 63 6.33 -6.42 1.41
N VAL A 64 5.64 -5.64 0.56
CA VAL A 64 4.36 -5.02 0.95
C VAL A 64 3.27 -6.06 1.20
N ALA A 65 3.03 -6.96 0.23
CA ALA A 65 1.94 -7.92 0.30
C ALA A 65 2.06 -8.89 1.49
N PRO A 66 3.24 -9.43 1.84
CA PRO A 66 3.42 -10.22 3.06
C PRO A 66 3.07 -9.45 4.34
N ILE A 67 3.53 -8.20 4.50
CA ILE A 67 3.24 -7.37 5.69
C ILE A 67 1.73 -7.19 5.85
N VAL A 68 1.04 -6.76 4.79
CA VAL A 68 -0.41 -6.52 4.81
C VAL A 68 -1.17 -7.80 5.13
N ARG A 69 -0.86 -8.91 4.45
CA ARG A 69 -1.57 -10.19 4.65
C ARG A 69 -1.40 -10.72 6.07
N ALA A 70 -0.18 -10.65 6.62
CA ALA A 70 0.09 -11.10 7.98
C ALA A 70 -0.72 -10.30 9.01
N GLU A 71 -0.74 -8.98 8.86
CA GLU A 71 -1.45 -8.09 9.78
C GLU A 71 -2.97 -8.24 9.68
N VAL A 72 -3.54 -8.36 8.47
CA VAL A 72 -4.97 -8.62 8.30
C VAL A 72 -5.37 -9.96 8.92
N ALA A 73 -4.60 -11.03 8.68
CA ALA A 73 -4.86 -12.34 9.25
C ALA A 73 -4.81 -12.32 10.79
N ARG A 74 -3.84 -11.60 11.37
CA ARG A 74 -3.74 -11.40 12.83
C ARG A 74 -5.00 -10.72 13.38
N ARG A 75 -5.38 -9.56 12.82
CA ARG A 75 -6.59 -8.81 13.23
C ARG A 75 -7.86 -9.64 13.11
N GLU A 76 -8.00 -10.43 12.05
CA GLU A 76 -9.15 -11.33 11.89
C GLU A 76 -9.21 -12.44 12.94
N SER A 77 -8.06 -13.03 13.28
CA SER A 77 -8.01 -14.07 14.31
C SER A 77 -8.45 -13.53 15.67
N GLU A 78 -8.02 -12.31 16.02
CA GLU A 78 -8.41 -11.61 17.25
C GLU A 78 -9.91 -11.30 17.26
N ARG A 79 -10.46 -10.79 16.15
CA ARG A 79 -11.91 -10.52 16.03
C ARG A 79 -12.77 -11.77 16.15
N ARG A 80 -12.28 -12.94 15.73
CA ARG A 80 -13.02 -14.22 15.87
C ARG A 80 -12.93 -14.81 17.28
N ALA A 81 -11.92 -14.42 18.06
CA ALA A 81 -11.70 -14.89 19.42
C ALA A 81 -12.44 -14.04 20.47
N ALA A 82 -12.80 -12.80 20.12
CA ALA A 82 -13.64 -11.90 20.91
C ALA A 82 -15.13 -12.22 20.72
#